data_AF-A0A354JVR5-F1
#
_entry.id   AF-A0A354JVR5-F1
#
_cell.length_a   1.000
_cell.length_b   1.000
_cell.length_c   1.000
_cell.angle_alpha   90.00
_cell.angle_beta   90.00
_cell.angle_gamma   90.00
#
_symmetry.space_group_name_H-M   'P 1'
#
loop_
_entity.id
_entity.type
_entity.pdbx_description
1 polymer ?
#
loop_
_entity_poly.entity_id
_entity_poly.type
_entity_poly.pdbx_seq_one_letter_code
_entity_poly.pdbx_strand_id
1 'polypeptide(L)'
;MTLTIHQKSVYLIIFNATMILRSVGKNIKADKSVKDFKVKVFKELENLTNKMDTGKLTEENIIYSIESLSNKFGISFGQAQKPINVILKYHFYLTKNNDDHIKKTLHCPIDSIILKELGNSGISLTKITKDKYLGIQKEIENRCDTRIEFDTQWDEQHLQAEGIL
;
A
#
# COMPACT_ATOMS: atom_id res chain seq x y z
N MET A 1 0.59 19.47 5.72
CA MET A 1 2.02 19.34 6.03
C MET A 1 2.68 18.63 4.85
N THR A 2 3.84 19.11 4.40
CA THR A 2 4.62 18.49 3.32
C THR A 2 5.60 17.51 3.93
N LEU A 3 5.78 16.31 3.35
CA LEU A 3 6.80 15.37 3.81
C LEU A 3 8.19 16.02 3.76
N THR A 4 8.97 15.85 4.84
CA THR A 4 10.37 16.28 4.88
C THR A 4 11.21 15.51 3.86
N ILE A 5 12.39 16.03 3.51
CA ILE A 5 13.30 15.34 2.60
C ILE A 5 13.71 13.95 3.12
N HIS A 6 13.92 13.82 4.44
CA HIS A 6 14.27 12.56 5.08
C HIS A 6 13.12 11.55 5.00
N GLN A 7 11.88 11.96 5.27
CA GLN A 7 10.71 11.10 5.11
C GLN A 7 10.55 10.65 3.65
N LYS A 8 10.73 11.55 2.68
CA LYS A 8 10.68 11.20 1.26
C LYS A 8 11.76 10.19 0.88
N SER A 9 12.97 10.33 1.40
CA SER A 9 14.06 9.38 1.18
C SER A 9 13.74 7.99 1.75
N VAL A 10 13.24 7.92 3.00
CA VAL A 10 12.83 6.65 3.63
C VAL A 10 11.71 6.00 2.82
N TYR A 11 10.67 6.76 2.46
CA TYR A 11 9.57 6.23 1.64
C TYR A 11 10.04 5.80 0.27
N LEU A 12 11.02 6.46 -0.34
CA LEU A 12 11.57 6.05 -1.63
C LEU A 12 12.31 4.73 -1.53
N ILE A 13 13.03 4.50 -0.43
CA ILE A 13 13.69 3.22 -0.13
C ILE A 13 12.63 2.11 -0.01
N ILE A 14 11.61 2.31 0.84
CA ILE A 14 10.49 1.37 1.01
C ILE A 14 9.79 1.11 -0.33
N PHE A 15 9.45 2.18 -1.05
CA PHE A 15 8.79 2.10 -2.35
C PHE A 15 9.59 1.26 -3.34
N ASN A 16 10.91 1.45 -3.43
CA ASN A 16 11.77 0.66 -4.30
C ASN A 16 11.84 -0.81 -3.86
N ALA A 17 11.86 -1.08 -2.55
CA ALA A 17 11.84 -2.43 -1.99
C ALA A 17 10.56 -3.20 -2.34
N THR A 18 9.41 -2.51 -2.51
CA THR A 18 8.15 -3.18 -2.92
C THR A 18 8.20 -3.83 -4.32
N MET A 19 9.24 -3.54 -5.12
CA MET A 19 9.42 -3.97 -6.51
C MET A 19 8.27 -3.63 -7.47
N ILE A 20 7.29 -2.81 -7.05
CA ILE A 20 6.08 -2.51 -7.84
C ILE A 20 6.40 -1.84 -9.17
N LEU A 21 7.52 -1.11 -9.23
CA LEU A 21 7.98 -0.42 -10.44
C LEU A 21 8.25 -1.36 -11.61
N ARG A 22 8.71 -2.59 -11.36
CA ARG A 22 8.94 -3.57 -12.44
C ARG A 22 7.62 -4.00 -13.09
N SER A 23 6.56 -4.08 -12.29
CA SER A 23 5.21 -4.45 -12.74
C SER A 23 4.51 -3.28 -13.41
N VAL A 24 4.56 -2.10 -12.78
CA VAL A 24 3.93 -0.88 -13.28
C VAL A 24 4.61 -0.38 -14.56
N GLY A 25 5.94 -0.40 -14.63
CA GLY A 25 6.69 0.07 -15.81
C GLY A 25 6.35 -0.69 -17.11
N LYS A 26 5.88 -1.93 -17.03
CA LYS A 26 5.43 -2.72 -18.20
C LYS A 26 4.02 -2.36 -18.67
N ASN A 27 3.20 -1.79 -17.79
CA ASN A 27 1.76 -1.59 -18.00
C ASN A 27 1.34 -0.12 -18.04
N ILE A 28 2.25 0.81 -17.78
CA ILE A 28 1.97 2.24 -17.88
C ILE A 28 1.60 2.58 -19.34
N LYS A 29 0.55 3.41 -19.50
CA LYS A 29 0.17 3.96 -20.81
C LYS A 29 1.35 4.70 -21.47
N ALA A 30 1.48 4.58 -22.78
CA ALA A 30 2.63 5.08 -23.56
C ALA A 30 2.93 6.60 -23.39
N ASP A 31 1.95 7.40 -22.97
CA ASP A 31 2.06 8.84 -22.72
C ASP A 31 2.62 9.21 -21.33
N LYS A 32 2.89 8.23 -20.47
CA LYS A 32 3.27 8.46 -19.06
C LYS A 32 4.60 7.80 -18.75
N SER A 33 5.35 8.40 -17.82
CA SER A 33 6.61 7.82 -17.35
C SER A 33 6.47 7.20 -15.95
N VAL A 34 7.39 6.29 -15.63
CA VAL A 34 7.59 5.80 -14.25
C VAL A 34 7.90 6.96 -13.29
N LYS A 35 8.57 8.01 -13.76
CA LYS A 35 8.84 9.21 -12.97
C LYS A 35 7.53 9.91 -12.58
N ASP A 36 6.59 10.06 -13.53
CA ASP A 36 5.29 10.68 -13.26
C ASP A 36 4.46 9.85 -12.28
N PHE A 37 4.54 8.53 -12.39
CA PHE A 37 3.93 7.61 -11.43
C PHE A 37 4.47 7.84 -10.03
N LYS A 38 5.80 7.86 -9.84
CA LYS A 38 6.43 8.15 -8.54
C LYS A 38 5.97 9.50 -8.00
N VAL A 39 6.03 10.55 -8.81
CA VAL A 39 5.62 11.90 -8.39
C VAL A 39 4.17 11.91 -7.93
N LYS A 40 3.26 11.23 -8.64
CA LYS A 40 1.85 11.18 -8.25
C LYS A 40 1.64 10.34 -6.98
N VAL A 41 2.30 9.18 -6.86
CA VAL A 41 2.25 8.37 -5.64
C VAL A 41 2.68 9.20 -4.42
N PHE A 42 3.80 9.91 -4.50
CA PHE A 42 4.27 10.73 -3.39
C PHE A 42 3.34 11.89 -3.04
N LYS A 43 2.67 12.49 -4.04
CA LYS A 43 1.63 13.50 -3.78
C LYS A 43 0.41 12.92 -3.05
N GLU A 44 -0.03 11.71 -3.43
CA GLU A 44 -1.11 11.02 -2.71
C GLU A 44 -0.68 10.69 -1.27
N LEU A 45 0.54 10.18 -1.09
CA LEU A 45 1.08 9.85 0.22
C LEU A 45 1.20 11.08 1.11
N GLU A 46 1.70 12.21 0.62
CA GLU A 46 1.74 13.47 1.39
C GLU A 46 0.35 13.86 1.94
N ASN A 47 -0.68 13.71 1.12
CA ASN A 47 -2.05 13.98 1.54
C ASN A 47 -2.54 12.96 2.58
N LEU A 48 -2.33 11.67 2.34
CA LEU A 48 -2.79 10.60 3.22
C LEU A 48 -2.06 10.59 4.57
N THR A 49 -0.75 10.77 4.59
CA THR A 49 0.03 10.82 5.83
C THR A 49 -0.32 12.07 6.64
N ASN A 50 -0.53 13.22 5.99
CA ASN A 50 -1.01 14.41 6.70
C ASN A 50 -2.39 14.18 7.34
N LYS A 51 -3.29 13.46 6.67
CA LYS A 51 -4.58 13.08 7.26
C LYS A 51 -4.40 12.08 8.40
N MET A 52 -3.48 11.14 8.28
CA MET A 52 -3.13 10.20 9.35
C MET A 52 -2.62 10.95 10.58
N ASP A 53 -1.65 11.84 10.40
CA ASP A 53 -1.01 12.62 11.46
C ASP A 53 -1.98 13.59 12.16
N THR A 54 -3.10 13.92 11.51
CA THR A 54 -4.14 14.80 12.05
C THR A 54 -5.38 14.05 12.52
N GLY A 55 -5.37 12.70 12.53
CA GLY A 55 -6.49 11.88 12.97
C GLY A 55 -7.72 11.92 12.05
N LYS A 56 -7.54 12.31 10.78
CA LYS A 56 -8.62 12.55 9.80
C LYS A 56 -8.58 11.58 8.61
N LEU A 57 -7.72 10.56 8.66
CA LEU A 57 -7.65 9.56 7.60
C LEU A 57 -8.89 8.67 7.65
N THR A 58 -9.54 8.49 6.51
CA THR A 58 -10.66 7.55 6.36
C THR A 58 -10.36 6.52 5.27
N GLU A 59 -11.11 5.41 5.27
CA GLU A 59 -11.00 4.35 4.25
C GLU A 59 -11.28 4.88 2.84
N GLU A 60 -12.26 5.79 2.68
CA GLU A 60 -12.57 6.42 1.40
C GLU A 60 -11.38 7.23 0.86
N ASN A 61 -10.57 7.82 1.74
CA ASN A 61 -9.38 8.55 1.30
C ASN A 61 -8.36 7.60 0.66
N ILE A 62 -8.13 6.45 1.27
CA ILE A 62 -7.22 5.42 0.76
C ILE A 62 -7.74 4.90 -0.58
N ILE A 63 -9.03 4.51 -0.63
CA ILE A 63 -9.67 3.98 -1.84
C ILE A 63 -9.60 5.00 -2.98
N TYR A 64 -9.91 6.26 -2.72
CA TYR A 64 -9.86 7.34 -3.72
C TYR A 64 -8.45 7.53 -4.27
N SER A 65 -7.42 7.54 -3.42
CA SER A 65 -6.04 7.70 -3.87
C SER A 65 -5.58 6.53 -4.74
N ILE A 66 -5.99 5.30 -4.41
CA ILE A 66 -5.70 4.11 -5.22
C ILE A 66 -6.42 4.18 -6.57
N GLU A 67 -7.70 4.54 -6.57
CA GLU A 67 -8.51 4.72 -7.78
C GLU A 67 -7.94 5.82 -8.68
N SER A 68 -7.51 6.95 -8.10
CA SER A 68 -6.86 8.05 -8.80
C SER A 68 -5.59 7.58 -9.52
N LEU A 69 -4.75 6.78 -8.86
CA LEU A 69 -3.56 6.20 -9.46
C LEU A 69 -3.89 5.19 -10.56
N SER A 70 -4.82 4.27 -10.29
CA SER A 70 -5.25 3.24 -11.24
C SER A 70 -5.78 3.89 -12.54
N ASN A 71 -6.73 4.81 -12.42
CA ASN A 71 -7.33 5.50 -13.55
C ASN A 71 -6.31 6.36 -14.30
N LYS A 72 -5.48 7.11 -13.57
CA LYS A 72 -4.50 8.02 -14.19
C LYS A 72 -3.46 7.26 -14.99
N PHE A 73 -2.98 6.11 -14.53
CA PHE A 73 -1.88 5.38 -15.18
C PHE A 73 -2.31 4.17 -16.01
N GLY A 74 -3.61 3.83 -15.99
CA GLY A 74 -4.12 2.66 -16.73
C GLY A 74 -3.66 1.34 -16.15
N ILE A 75 -3.36 1.30 -14.85
CA ILE A 75 -2.93 0.10 -14.14
C ILE A 75 -4.07 -0.45 -13.29
N SER A 76 -4.02 -1.73 -12.99
CA SER A 76 -5.00 -2.38 -12.10
C SER A 76 -5.04 -1.77 -10.69
N PHE A 77 -6.16 -1.95 -10.00
CA PHE A 77 -6.32 -1.54 -8.61
C PHE A 77 -5.31 -2.26 -7.70
N GLY A 78 -5.07 -3.55 -7.95
CA GLY A 78 -4.06 -4.35 -7.23
C GLY A 78 -2.63 -3.84 -7.38
N GLN A 79 -2.27 -3.26 -8.53
CA GLN A 79 -0.96 -2.61 -8.71
C GLN A 79 -0.91 -1.25 -8.01
N ALA A 80 -1.98 -0.45 -8.12
CA ALA A 80 -2.03 0.89 -7.55
C ALA A 80 -2.04 0.90 -6.01
N GLN A 81 -2.67 -0.10 -5.37
CA GLN A 81 -2.78 -0.18 -3.91
C GLN A 81 -1.44 -0.43 -3.21
N LYS A 82 -0.55 -1.25 -3.81
CA LYS A 82 0.65 -1.73 -3.14
C LYS A 82 1.52 -0.59 -2.58
N PRO A 83 1.92 0.42 -3.37
CA PRO A 83 2.76 1.49 -2.84
C PRO A 83 2.06 2.36 -1.79
N ILE A 84 0.73 2.53 -1.88
CA ILE A 84 -0.03 3.29 -0.90
C ILE A 84 -0.06 2.53 0.43
N ASN A 85 -0.56 1.29 0.42
CA ASN A 85 -0.78 0.51 1.63
C ASN A 85 0.53 0.19 2.35
N VAL A 86 1.60 -0.17 1.62
CA VAL A 86 2.91 -0.44 2.24
C VAL A 86 3.43 0.80 2.95
N ILE A 87 3.43 1.97 2.30
CA ILE A 87 4.01 3.17 2.89
C ILE A 87 3.17 3.68 4.05
N LEU A 88 1.83 3.59 3.99
CA LEU A 88 0.98 3.95 5.12
C LEU A 88 1.21 3.04 6.33
N LYS A 89 1.37 1.71 6.12
CA LYS A 89 1.75 0.76 7.18
C LYS A 89 3.04 1.20 7.87
N TYR A 90 4.10 1.42 7.10
CA TYR A 90 5.39 1.83 7.68
C TYR A 90 5.33 3.23 8.30
N HIS A 91 4.59 4.18 7.73
CA HIS A 91 4.44 5.50 8.34
C HIS A 91 3.78 5.41 9.71
N PHE A 92 2.70 4.63 9.84
CA PHE A 92 2.02 4.39 11.12
C PHE A 92 2.99 3.86 12.18
N TYR A 93 3.77 2.82 11.86
CA TYR A 93 4.74 2.26 12.80
C TYR A 93 5.94 3.18 13.09
N LEU A 94 6.48 3.86 12.07
CA LEU A 94 7.65 4.74 12.23
C LEU A 94 7.34 6.01 13.01
N THR A 95 6.10 6.51 12.94
CA THR A 95 5.65 7.67 13.72
C THR A 95 5.22 7.32 15.14
N LYS A 96 5.25 6.03 15.50
CA LYS A 96 4.74 5.50 16.78
C LYS A 96 3.31 5.97 17.04
N ASN A 97 2.51 6.02 15.99
CA ASN A 97 1.10 6.34 16.12
C ASN A 97 0.41 5.16 16.83
N ASN A 98 -0.28 5.45 17.93
CA ASN A 98 -1.01 4.44 18.73
C ASN A 98 -2.53 4.62 18.63
N ASP A 99 -3.00 5.34 17.60
CA ASP A 99 -4.42 5.54 17.35
C ASP A 99 -5.06 4.28 16.73
N ASP A 100 -5.85 3.57 17.54
CA ASP A 100 -6.58 2.36 17.13
C ASP A 100 -7.57 2.60 15.99
N HIS A 101 -8.16 3.80 15.91
CA HIS A 101 -9.07 4.16 14.83
C HIS A 101 -8.31 4.26 13.50
N ILE A 102 -7.14 4.89 13.51
CA ILE A 102 -6.25 4.93 12.35
C ILE A 102 -5.78 3.51 11.99
N LYS A 103 -5.37 2.71 12.99
CA LYS A 103 -4.92 1.33 12.77
C LYS A 103 -5.97 0.48 12.06
N LYS A 104 -7.24 0.58 12.48
CA LYS A 104 -8.38 -0.12 11.85
C LYS A 104 -8.73 0.42 10.46
N THR A 105 -8.46 1.70 10.21
CA THR A 105 -8.69 2.34 8.91
C THR A 105 -7.70 1.85 7.84
N LEU A 106 -6.48 1.51 8.23
CA LEU A 106 -5.45 1.11 7.29
C LEU A 106 -5.71 -0.27 6.66
N HIS A 107 -5.33 -0.40 5.40
CA HIS A 107 -5.55 -1.59 4.59
C HIS A 107 -4.30 -2.47 4.58
N CYS A 108 -4.50 -3.79 4.52
CA CYS A 108 -3.41 -4.72 4.27
C CYS A 108 -2.80 -4.44 2.88
N PRO A 109 -1.47 -4.35 2.74
CA PRO A 109 -0.84 -4.38 1.43
C PRO A 109 -1.07 -5.75 0.79
N ILE A 110 -1.82 -5.81 -0.31
CA ILE A 110 -2.08 -7.10 -0.98
C ILE A 110 -0.92 -7.42 -1.92
N ASP A 111 -0.38 -8.63 -1.82
CA ASP A 111 0.51 -9.19 -2.82
C ASP A 111 0.32 -10.71 -2.98
N SER A 112 1.23 -11.36 -3.72
CA SER A 112 1.13 -12.80 -4.00
C SER A 112 1.15 -13.67 -2.75
N ILE A 113 1.78 -13.22 -1.67
CA ILE A 113 1.89 -13.99 -0.42
C ILE A 113 0.56 -13.89 0.32
N ILE A 114 0.03 -12.68 0.50
CA ILE A 114 -1.31 -12.46 1.07
C ILE A 114 -2.38 -13.21 0.28
N LEU A 115 -2.33 -13.16 -1.06
CA LEU A 115 -3.28 -13.89 -1.90
C LEU A 115 -3.18 -15.41 -1.73
N LYS A 116 -1.95 -15.94 -1.56
CA LYS A 116 -1.74 -17.37 -1.30
C LYS A 116 -2.32 -17.79 0.05
N GLU A 117 -2.10 -16.99 1.09
CA GLU A 117 -2.62 -17.24 2.44
C GLU A 117 -4.15 -17.21 2.50
N LEU A 118 -4.78 -16.37 1.69
CA LEU A 118 -6.24 -16.33 1.51
C LEU A 118 -6.76 -17.46 0.60
N GLY A 119 -5.93 -18.38 0.13
CA GLY A 119 -6.34 -19.45 -0.79
C GLY A 119 -6.66 -18.97 -2.21
N ASN A 120 -6.31 -17.74 -2.55
CA ASN A 120 -6.50 -17.12 -3.87
C ASN A 120 -5.24 -17.26 -4.75
N SER A 121 -4.50 -18.37 -4.61
CA SER A 121 -3.29 -18.66 -5.39
C SER A 121 -3.63 -18.75 -6.89
N GLY A 122 -3.15 -17.80 -7.69
CA GLY A 122 -3.44 -17.72 -9.13
C GLY A 122 -4.01 -16.38 -9.56
N ILE A 123 -4.47 -15.55 -8.62
CA ILE A 123 -4.85 -14.17 -8.92
C ILE A 123 -3.58 -13.32 -9.03
N SER A 124 -3.39 -12.66 -10.18
CA SER A 124 -2.33 -11.66 -10.36
C SER A 124 -2.80 -10.30 -9.90
N LEU A 125 -1.92 -9.50 -9.28
CA LEU A 125 -2.19 -8.09 -8.95
C LEU A 125 -2.70 -7.30 -10.17
N THR A 126 -2.20 -7.62 -11.37
CA THR A 126 -2.59 -6.98 -12.63
C THR A 126 -4.05 -7.21 -13.02
N LYS A 127 -4.75 -8.12 -12.36
CA LYS A 127 -6.15 -8.50 -12.64
C LYS A 127 -7.12 -8.09 -11.53
N ILE A 128 -6.63 -7.49 -10.44
CA ILE A 128 -7.49 -7.11 -9.31
C ILE A 128 -8.21 -5.80 -9.64
N THR A 129 -9.54 -5.87 -9.70
CA THR A 129 -10.46 -4.72 -9.79
C THR A 129 -10.70 -4.10 -8.42
N LYS A 130 -11.35 -2.92 -8.39
CA LYS A 130 -11.78 -2.26 -7.14
C LYS A 130 -12.65 -3.19 -6.29
N ASP A 131 -13.68 -3.81 -6.87
CA ASP A 131 -14.60 -4.67 -6.12
C ASP A 131 -13.90 -5.91 -5.57
N LYS A 132 -13.02 -6.54 -6.37
CA LYS A 132 -12.23 -7.67 -5.89
C LYS A 132 -11.26 -7.26 -4.78
N TYR A 133 -10.65 -6.08 -4.89
CA TYR A 133 -9.80 -5.52 -3.85
C TYR A 133 -10.57 -5.32 -2.54
N LEU A 134 -11.74 -4.69 -2.58
CA LEU A 134 -12.58 -4.46 -1.41
C LEU A 134 -13.05 -5.78 -0.79
N GLY A 135 -13.42 -6.76 -1.62
CA GLY A 135 -13.75 -8.11 -1.16
C GLY A 135 -12.58 -8.78 -0.41
N ILE A 136 -11.35 -8.63 -0.91
CA ILE A 136 -10.15 -9.16 -0.24
C ILE A 136 -9.90 -8.43 1.09
N GLN A 137 -10.02 -7.10 1.14
CA GLN A 137 -9.85 -6.36 2.39
C GLN A 137 -10.90 -6.75 3.44
N LYS A 138 -12.15 -6.99 3.02
CA LYS A 138 -13.21 -7.48 3.90
C LYS A 138 -12.93 -8.90 4.39
N GLU A 139 -12.40 -9.77 3.53
CA GLU A 139 -12.00 -11.12 3.92
C GLU A 139 -10.89 -11.08 4.98
N ILE A 140 -9.90 -10.19 4.83
CA ILE A 140 -8.84 -9.98 5.82
C ILE A 140 -9.41 -9.46 7.15
N GLU A 141 -10.30 -8.47 7.11
CA GLU A 141 -10.97 -7.91 8.30
C GLU A 141 -11.72 -8.98 9.10
N ASN A 142 -12.26 -10.00 8.44
CA ASN A 142 -12.92 -11.12 9.12
C ASN A 142 -11.95 -12.12 9.78
N ARG A 143 -10.65 -12.05 9.47
CA ARG A 143 -9.61 -12.97 9.98
C ARG A 143 -8.73 -12.35 11.07
N CYS A 144 -8.64 -11.03 11.17
CA CYS A 144 -7.79 -10.33 12.13
C CYS A 144 -8.42 -9.00 12.58
N ASP A 145 -8.10 -8.58 13.81
CA ASP A 145 -8.64 -7.33 14.41
C ASP A 145 -8.29 -6.07 13.61
N THR A 146 -7.07 -6.01 13.05
CA THR A 146 -6.66 -4.92 12.16
C THR A 146 -6.01 -5.45 10.89
N ARG A 147 -6.49 -4.96 9.73
CA ARG A 147 -6.05 -5.47 8.42
C ARG A 147 -4.54 -5.33 8.20
N ILE A 148 -3.90 -4.31 8.76
CA ILE A 148 -2.45 -4.10 8.60
C ILE A 148 -1.58 -5.14 9.29
N GLU A 149 -2.13 -5.90 10.25
CA GLU A 149 -1.43 -6.95 10.98
C GLU A 149 -1.51 -8.31 10.28
N PHE A 150 -2.34 -8.44 9.25
CA PHE A 150 -2.38 -9.66 8.46
C PHE A 150 -1.05 -9.93 7.73
N ASP A 151 -0.31 -8.87 7.41
CA ASP A 151 0.99 -8.92 6.73
C ASP A 151 2.18 -9.10 7.70
N THR A 152 1.94 -9.30 9.00
CA THR A 152 3.03 -9.36 10.00
C THR A 152 3.87 -10.64 9.86
N GLN A 153 3.26 -11.76 9.44
CA GLN A 153 4.01 -13.00 9.17
C GLN A 153 5.04 -12.82 8.06
N TRP A 154 4.77 -11.95 7.09
CA TRP A 154 5.72 -11.62 6.04
C TRP A 154 6.90 -10.81 6.57
N ASP A 155 6.62 -9.82 7.42
CA ASP A 155 7.67 -9.02 8.07
C ASP A 155 8.58 -9.91 8.92
N GLU A 156 8.00 -10.81 9.72
CA GLU A 156 8.76 -11.76 10.56
C GLU A 156 9.64 -12.69 9.72
N GLN A 157 9.12 -13.27 8.64
CA GLN A 157 9.90 -14.13 7.75
C GLN A 157 11.08 -13.39 7.11
N HIS A 158 10.90 -12.13 6.71
CA HIS A 158 11.99 -11.32 6.15
C HIS A 158 13.04 -10.98 7.20
N LEU A 159 12.62 -10.61 8.41
CA LEU A 159 13.56 -10.31 9.49
C LEU A 159 14.37 -11.55 9.92
N GLN A 160 13.75 -12.74 9.95
CA GLN A 160 14.45 -14.01 10.18
C GLN A 160 15.45 -14.34 9.08
N ALA A 161 15.08 -14.16 7.80
CA ALA A 161 15.97 -14.42 6.66
C ALA A 161 17.22 -13.52 6.66
N GLU A 162 17.09 -12.31 7.19
CA GLU A 162 18.18 -11.33 7.36
C GLU A 162 18.94 -11.49 8.70
N GLY A 163 18.56 -12.44 9.55
CA GLY A 163 19.20 -12.70 10.84
C GLY A 163 18.99 -11.59 11.89
N ILE A 164 17.93 -10.81 11.76
CA ILE A 164 17.57 -9.72 12.68
C ILE A 164 16.72 -10.24 13.85
N LEU A 165 15.91 -11.28 13.61
CA LEU A 165 15.15 -12.05 14.60
C LEU A 165 15.73 -13.46 14.71
#